data_AF-A0A1B9MGT1-F1
#
_entry.id   AF-A0A1B9MGT1-F1
#
_cell.length_a   1.000
_cell.length_b   1.000
_cell.length_c   1.000
_cell.angle_alpha   90.00
_cell.angle_beta   90.00
_cell.angle_gamma   90.00
#
_symmetry.space_group_name_H-M   'P 1'
#
loop_
_entity.id
_entity.type
_entity.pdbx_description
1 polymer ?
#
loop_
_entity_poly.entity_id
_entity_poly.type
_entity_poly.pdbx_seq_one_letter_code
_entity_poly.pdbx_strand_id
1 'polypeptide(L)'
;MSWQQIYLNYDQDALALYANIGLIRRARKDIEANKIEFIQQENNNILQFNADGQQVCLPAQGIQAASCSCPAHGHCKHIISAVLWLQAHNSEHGLANGSANSLANSLANSSANNSVPEETPSHCTKRDDRSPIKPLTPLDDLNKVNNQAKQDQIKPITPLTNVLTELLSLDASKLLKKAGKANTLTAYELVCNWQKNNLLTIQYQQSQQSQLRITVPESSEPIIYIAGTGFDGMISALPIKQKMAVHLAIIAYLFEQNNQAWQWPVAVDQIKNETQLLSLEEITLIKQIQTYIYKLIYQGLSHISHNQLSHLQLFNISAKTQNLPRLAAMLRQLCQLVELLANRHFTVEEQDILLFLGQIKAYTEMLLHNQGEPLSKLRGKITRQYKTTEQALDLLPLGGRWWQSRTGAVGATFYFWDIKQQQYQETTLARSDKNNINFNRVTIWNSMSIWQTSPDRLMQKAITLHRPRISQNGELASSGSTATLQQNGWNDENYLKFKATTGFQNWPVLNGYLQNSHLDDVLFNEVVFVHIQNNDKPYFDEIRQ
;
A
#
# COMPACT_ATOMS: atom_id res chain seq x y z
N MET A 1 -15.76 4.15 32.26
CA MET A 1 -16.09 4.99 31.09
C MET A 1 -17.40 4.49 30.53
N SER A 2 -18.40 5.35 30.37
CA SER A 2 -19.59 5.01 29.59
C SER A 2 -19.12 4.90 28.13
N TRP A 3 -19.35 3.78 27.45
CA TRP A 3 -18.92 3.58 26.06
C TRP A 3 -19.44 4.68 25.12
N GLN A 4 -20.51 5.38 25.52
CA GLN A 4 -21.09 6.52 24.82
C GLN A 4 -20.08 7.68 24.66
N GLN A 5 -19.09 7.79 25.54
CA GLN A 5 -18.03 8.80 25.47
C GLN A 5 -17.18 8.67 24.20
N ILE A 6 -17.13 7.49 23.57
CA ILE A 6 -16.46 7.29 22.27
C ILE A 6 -17.02 8.24 21.21
N TYR A 7 -18.33 8.49 21.22
CA TYR A 7 -18.99 9.33 20.22
C TYR A 7 -18.74 10.83 20.42
N LEU A 8 -18.45 11.24 21.66
CA LEU A 8 -18.03 12.61 21.97
C LEU A 8 -16.62 12.91 21.47
N ASN A 9 -15.80 11.87 21.30
CA ASN A 9 -14.42 12.00 20.88
C ASN A 9 -14.25 12.15 19.37
N TYR A 10 -15.28 12.04 18.52
CA TYR A 10 -15.14 12.29 17.08
C TYR A 10 -15.18 13.79 16.78
N ASP A 11 -14.07 14.37 16.35
CA ASP A 11 -14.02 15.74 15.84
C ASP A 11 -14.50 15.81 14.37
N GLN A 12 -14.63 17.02 13.85
CA GLN A 12 -15.12 17.22 12.48
C GLN A 12 -14.21 16.59 11.42
N ASP A 13 -12.89 16.57 11.67
CA ASP A 13 -11.91 15.97 10.76
C ASP A 13 -12.01 14.44 10.76
N ALA A 14 -12.17 13.81 11.93
CA ALA A 14 -12.38 12.37 12.05
C ALA A 14 -13.70 11.93 11.39
N LEU A 15 -14.76 12.71 11.55
CA LEU A 15 -16.03 12.46 10.84
C LEU A 15 -15.88 12.62 9.33
N ALA A 16 -15.02 13.54 8.87
CA ALA A 16 -14.79 13.80 7.45
C ALA A 16 -14.14 12.61 6.73
N LEU A 17 -13.34 11.83 7.45
CA LEU A 17 -12.74 10.59 6.95
C LEU A 17 -13.78 9.47 6.73
N TYR A 18 -14.87 9.46 7.51
CA TYR A 18 -15.97 8.50 7.36
C TYR A 18 -17.03 8.96 6.37
N ALA A 19 -17.30 10.26 6.31
CA ALA A 19 -18.30 10.87 5.47
C ALA A 19 -17.79 12.22 4.95
N ASN A 20 -17.87 12.45 3.63
CA ASN A 20 -17.44 13.71 3.00
C ASN A 20 -18.00 14.95 3.74
N ILE A 21 -17.23 16.04 3.83
CA ILE A 21 -17.58 17.32 4.50
C ILE A 21 -18.98 17.83 4.13
N GLY A 22 -19.44 17.59 2.89
CA GLY A 22 -20.78 17.94 2.44
C GLY A 22 -21.92 17.18 3.13
N LEU A 23 -21.68 15.95 3.61
CA LEU A 23 -22.62 15.18 4.44
C LEU A 23 -22.67 15.74 5.86
N ILE A 24 -21.52 16.12 6.44
CA ILE A 24 -21.45 16.72 7.77
C ILE A 24 -22.25 18.03 7.81
N ARG A 25 -22.09 18.90 6.79
CA ARG A 25 -22.86 20.15 6.68
C ARG A 25 -24.37 19.89 6.59
N ARG A 26 -24.80 18.86 5.86
CA ARG A 26 -26.21 18.46 5.77
C ARG A 26 -26.74 17.89 7.08
N ALA A 27 -25.93 17.09 7.78
CA ALA A 27 -26.29 16.52 9.07
C ALA A 27 -26.54 17.60 10.13
N ARG A 28 -25.72 18.66 10.17
CA ARG A 28 -25.95 19.83 11.03
C ARG A 28 -27.27 20.53 10.73
N LYS A 29 -27.59 20.73 9.45
CA LYS A 29 -28.86 21.33 9.04
C LYS A 29 -30.06 20.48 9.46
N ASP A 30 -29.95 19.16 9.44
CA ASP A 30 -31.01 18.26 9.91
C ASP A 30 -31.18 18.30 11.45
N ILE A 31 -30.10 18.56 12.21
CA ILE A 31 -30.18 18.83 13.66
C ILE A 31 -30.89 20.16 13.92
N GLU A 32 -30.49 21.23 13.23
CA GLU A 32 -31.11 22.56 13.35
C GLU A 32 -32.60 22.54 12.98
N ALA A 33 -33.00 21.61 12.09
CA ALA A 33 -34.38 21.39 11.69
C ALA A 33 -35.17 20.45 12.62
N ASN A 34 -34.61 20.04 13.78
CA ASN A 34 -35.22 19.12 14.75
C ASN A 34 -35.70 17.78 14.14
N LYS A 35 -34.95 17.24 13.19
CA LYS A 35 -35.30 15.98 12.50
C LYS A 35 -34.75 14.72 13.16
N ILE A 36 -34.22 14.84 14.38
CA ILE A 36 -33.53 13.76 15.07
C ILE A 36 -34.17 13.57 16.44
N GLU A 37 -34.63 12.36 16.68
CA GLU A 37 -35.25 11.95 17.93
C GLU A 37 -34.46 10.78 18.51
N PHE A 38 -34.09 10.88 19.78
CA PHE A 38 -33.46 9.79 20.52
C PHE A 38 -34.54 8.84 21.05
N ILE A 39 -34.38 7.53 20.80
CA ILE A 39 -35.31 6.49 21.24
C ILE A 39 -34.73 5.85 22.52
N GLN A 40 -35.44 5.98 23.65
CA GLN A 40 -35.04 5.39 24.94
C GLN A 40 -34.84 3.86 24.85
N GLN A 41 -33.85 3.34 25.59
CA GLN A 41 -33.34 1.96 25.47
C GLN A 41 -33.98 0.92 26.42
N GLU A 42 -34.13 -0.30 25.90
CA GLU A 42 -34.27 -1.57 26.65
C GLU A 42 -32.92 -2.35 26.77
N ASN A 43 -31.84 -1.95 26.07
CA ASN A 43 -30.55 -2.66 26.02
C ASN A 43 -29.34 -1.73 26.21
N ASN A 44 -28.44 -2.06 27.15
CA ASN A 44 -27.34 -1.19 27.61
C ASN A 44 -26.19 -0.90 26.61
N ASN A 45 -26.17 -1.48 25.39
CA ASN A 45 -24.99 -1.44 24.49
C ASN A 45 -25.22 -0.83 23.08
N ILE A 46 -26.42 -0.33 22.73
CA ILE A 46 -26.72 0.25 21.40
C ILE A 46 -27.70 1.42 21.49
N LEU A 47 -27.29 2.65 21.16
CA LEU A 47 -28.16 3.83 21.13
C LEU A 47 -28.98 3.84 19.83
N GLN A 48 -30.28 4.12 19.94
CA GLN A 48 -31.19 4.16 18.80
C GLN A 48 -31.72 5.57 18.56
N PHE A 49 -31.77 5.95 17.29
CA PHE A 49 -32.25 7.26 16.85
C PHE A 49 -33.20 7.09 15.68
N ASN A 50 -34.19 7.98 15.61
CA ASN A 50 -34.90 8.28 14.39
C ASN A 50 -34.30 9.57 13.80
N ALA A 51 -33.67 9.48 12.63
CA ALA A 51 -33.07 10.62 11.95
C ALA A 51 -33.66 10.77 10.55
N ASP A 52 -34.46 11.81 10.32
CA ASP A 52 -35.16 12.09 9.06
C ASP A 52 -36.01 10.89 8.57
N GLY A 53 -36.68 10.21 9.52
CA GLY A 53 -37.52 9.03 9.26
C GLY A 53 -36.76 7.71 9.12
N GLN A 54 -35.44 7.71 9.34
CA GLN A 54 -34.59 6.52 9.26
C GLN A 54 -34.13 6.08 10.65
N GLN A 55 -34.25 4.79 10.93
CA GLN A 55 -33.70 4.18 12.14
C GLN A 55 -32.17 4.08 12.03
N VAL A 56 -31.47 4.59 13.04
CA VAL A 56 -30.01 4.58 13.19
C VAL A 56 -29.64 3.93 14.51
N CYS A 57 -28.65 3.03 14.47
CA CYS A 57 -28.11 2.34 15.64
C CYS A 57 -26.63 2.69 15.81
N LEU A 58 -26.28 3.23 16.98
CA LEU A 58 -24.90 3.55 17.38
C LEU A 58 -24.44 2.57 18.49
N PRO A 59 -23.61 1.57 18.17
CA PRO A 59 -23.20 0.54 19.13
C PRO A 59 -21.96 0.93 19.95
N ALA A 60 -21.63 0.16 20.99
CA ALA A 60 -20.44 0.37 21.81
C ALA A 60 -19.09 0.27 21.08
N GLN A 61 -19.04 -0.35 19.90
CA GLN A 61 -17.81 -0.48 19.09
C GLN A 61 -17.46 0.81 18.29
N GLY A 62 -18.28 1.86 18.38
CA GLY A 62 -18.04 3.13 17.70
C GLY A 62 -18.65 3.20 16.29
N ILE A 63 -18.35 4.30 15.58
CA ILE A 63 -19.07 4.70 14.36
C ILE A 63 -18.93 3.71 13.20
N GLN A 64 -17.84 2.93 13.16
CA GLN A 64 -17.61 1.93 12.12
C GLN A 64 -18.65 0.82 12.11
N ALA A 65 -19.15 0.43 13.29
CA ALA A 65 -20.17 -0.59 13.45
C ALA A 65 -21.60 -0.01 13.46
N ALA A 66 -21.74 1.30 13.26
CA ALA A 66 -23.04 1.95 13.20
C ALA A 66 -23.83 1.47 11.98
N SER A 67 -25.14 1.31 12.15
CA SER A 67 -26.05 0.89 11.09
C SER A 67 -27.19 1.88 10.92
N CYS A 68 -27.73 1.95 9.70
CA CYS A 68 -28.87 2.77 9.35
C CYS A 68 -29.76 2.02 8.37
N SER A 69 -31.07 2.22 8.48
CA SER A 69 -32.09 1.63 7.59
C SER A 69 -32.15 2.27 6.19
N CYS A 70 -31.37 3.30 5.91
CA CYS A 70 -31.36 3.99 4.61
C CYS A 70 -30.59 3.19 3.53
N PRO A 71 -30.85 3.40 2.23
CA PRO A 71 -30.20 2.65 1.14
C PRO A 71 -28.74 3.06 0.87
N ALA A 72 -28.21 4.07 1.56
CA ALA A 72 -26.86 4.56 1.33
C ALA A 72 -25.81 3.53 1.81
N HIS A 73 -24.74 3.37 1.02
CA HIS A 73 -23.63 2.48 1.36
C HIS A 73 -22.60 3.23 2.21
N GLY A 74 -22.26 2.72 3.39
CA GLY A 74 -21.32 3.34 4.32
C GLY A 74 -21.96 4.35 5.29
N HIS A 75 -21.17 5.29 5.80
CA HIS A 75 -21.63 6.25 6.82
C HIS A 75 -22.46 7.38 6.18
N CYS A 76 -23.78 7.24 6.29
CA CYS A 76 -24.74 8.17 5.71
C CYS A 76 -24.94 9.43 6.57
N LYS A 77 -25.66 10.43 6.04
CA LYS A 77 -25.99 11.66 6.78
C LYS A 77 -26.70 11.38 8.12
N HIS A 78 -27.55 10.34 8.18
CA HIS A 78 -28.33 10.00 9.38
C HIS A 78 -27.45 9.50 10.53
N ILE A 79 -26.42 8.69 10.23
CA ILE A 79 -25.44 8.24 11.23
C ILE A 79 -24.66 9.44 11.77
N ILE A 80 -24.18 10.32 10.89
CA ILE A 80 -23.45 11.53 11.29
C ILE A 80 -24.34 12.48 12.12
N SER A 81 -25.60 12.65 11.70
CA SER A 81 -26.62 13.40 12.43
C SER A 81 -26.83 12.87 13.84
N ALA A 82 -26.94 11.56 14.04
CA ALA A 82 -27.10 10.95 15.36
C ALA A 82 -25.87 11.19 16.26
N VAL A 83 -24.65 11.07 15.73
CA VAL A 83 -23.41 11.35 16.49
C VAL A 83 -23.34 12.82 16.89
N LEU A 84 -23.59 13.74 15.96
CA LEU A 84 -23.57 15.19 16.23
C LEU A 84 -24.68 15.61 17.20
N TRP A 85 -25.87 14.99 17.13
CA TRP A 85 -26.95 15.23 18.08
C TRP A 85 -26.53 14.82 19.50
N LEU A 86 -25.89 13.66 19.64
CA LEU A 86 -25.39 13.16 20.93
C LEU A 86 -24.28 14.07 21.51
N GLN A 87 -23.43 14.63 20.65
CA GLN A 87 -22.45 15.64 21.05
C GLN A 87 -23.10 16.93 21.56
N ALA A 88 -24.20 17.37 20.93
CA ALA A 88 -24.92 18.57 21.31
C ALA A 88 -25.74 18.41 22.61
N HIS A 89 -26.29 17.23 22.88
CA HIS A 89 -27.17 16.96 24.03
C HIS A 89 -26.45 16.26 25.20
N ASN A 90 -25.12 16.32 25.24
CA ASN A 90 -24.30 15.71 26.29
C ASN A 90 -24.57 16.27 27.70
N SER A 91 -25.24 17.42 27.81
CA SER A 91 -25.58 18.08 29.08
C SER A 91 -26.92 17.63 29.70
N GLU A 92 -27.87 17.11 28.92
CA GLU A 92 -29.23 16.79 29.41
C GLU A 92 -29.41 15.33 29.85
N HIS A 93 -28.53 14.42 29.44
CA HIS A 93 -28.60 12.98 29.75
C HIS A 93 -27.70 12.51 30.92
N GLY A 94 -27.31 13.42 31.82
CA GLY A 94 -26.72 13.06 33.12
C GLY A 94 -25.33 12.41 33.07
N LEU A 95 -24.40 12.96 32.27
CA LEU A 95 -23.01 12.48 32.17
C LEU A 95 -21.97 13.61 32.25
N ALA A 96 -22.06 14.50 33.25
CA ALA A 96 -20.89 15.20 33.83
C ALA A 96 -21.31 16.03 35.06
N ASN A 97 -20.78 15.68 36.24
CA ASN A 97 -20.62 16.66 37.32
C ASN A 97 -19.34 17.46 37.05
N GLY A 98 -19.49 18.78 36.94
CA GLY A 98 -18.45 19.78 37.22
C GLY A 98 -17.56 20.22 36.06
N SER A 99 -17.97 21.24 35.30
CA SER A 99 -17.69 22.65 35.64
C SER A 99 -18.09 23.54 34.47
N ALA A 100 -18.97 24.49 34.76
CA ALA A 100 -19.29 25.58 33.88
C ALA A 100 -18.04 26.47 33.70
N ASN A 101 -17.77 26.90 32.47
CA ASN A 101 -17.34 28.29 32.30
C ASN A 101 -17.80 28.88 30.98
N SER A 102 -18.44 30.03 31.14
CA SER A 102 -19.03 30.94 30.19
C SER A 102 -18.00 31.55 29.24
N LEU A 103 -18.33 31.61 27.96
CA LEU A 103 -17.80 32.60 27.03
C LEU A 103 -18.96 33.16 26.19
N ALA A 104 -19.70 34.09 26.80
CA ALA A 104 -20.44 35.10 26.07
C ALA A 104 -20.10 36.46 26.66
N ASN A 105 -19.84 37.41 25.76
CA ASN A 105 -19.76 38.85 25.93
C ASN A 105 -18.43 39.44 26.44
N SER A 106 -17.53 39.68 25.49
CA SER A 106 -16.99 41.03 25.33
C SER A 106 -17.08 41.43 23.87
N LEU A 107 -17.87 42.47 23.60
CA LEU A 107 -17.77 43.47 22.54
C LEU A 107 -19.17 44.09 22.33
N ALA A 108 -19.48 45.06 23.17
CA ALA A 108 -20.47 46.09 22.85
C ALA A 108 -19.76 47.28 22.20
N ASN A 109 -20.49 47.93 21.30
CA ASN A 109 -20.32 49.28 20.73
C ASN A 109 -19.53 49.42 19.42
N SER A 110 -20.27 49.42 18.31
CA SER A 110 -20.53 50.64 17.52
C SER A 110 -21.68 50.33 16.54
N SER A 111 -22.86 50.93 16.72
CA SER A 111 -23.31 52.19 16.11
C SER A 111 -24.13 51.96 14.83
N ALA A 112 -25.30 52.61 14.82
CA ALA A 112 -26.07 53.09 13.66
C ALA A 112 -27.15 52.18 13.01
N ASN A 113 -28.39 52.49 13.43
CA ASN A 113 -29.48 53.04 12.62
C ASN A 113 -30.45 52.15 11.81
N ASN A 114 -31.73 52.51 12.03
CA ASN A 114 -32.95 52.37 11.20
C ASN A 114 -33.61 50.98 11.19
N SER A 115 -34.92 50.78 11.35
CA SER A 115 -36.11 51.66 11.53
C SER A 115 -37.36 50.76 11.72
N VAL A 116 -38.17 50.98 12.77
CA VAL A 116 -39.66 51.20 12.84
C VAL A 116 -40.59 50.34 11.92
N PRO A 117 -41.86 49.97 12.30
CA PRO A 117 -42.42 49.27 13.49
C PRO A 117 -43.59 48.28 13.12
N GLU A 118 -44.44 47.92 14.11
CA GLU A 118 -45.82 47.38 14.03
C GLU A 118 -45.98 45.86 13.74
N GLU A 119 -46.87 45.08 14.39
CA GLU A 119 -48.04 45.34 15.22
C GLU A 119 -48.38 44.09 16.07
N THR A 120 -48.94 44.30 17.26
CA THR A 120 -49.51 43.34 18.24
C THR A 120 -50.96 42.90 17.86
N PRO A 121 -51.81 42.26 18.71
CA PRO A 121 -51.67 41.32 19.85
C PRO A 121 -52.69 40.14 19.83
N SER A 122 -52.73 39.39 20.96
CA SER A 122 -53.93 38.82 21.63
C SER A 122 -54.17 37.31 21.44
N HIS A 123 -54.65 36.52 22.40
CA HIS A 123 -55.07 36.74 23.80
C HIS A 123 -55.10 35.37 24.52
N CYS A 124 -54.80 35.42 25.83
CA CYS A 124 -55.18 34.61 27.00
C CYS A 124 -56.23 33.46 26.86
N THR A 125 -56.24 32.42 27.70
CA THR A 125 -56.55 32.50 29.16
C THR A 125 -56.57 31.12 29.85
N LYS A 126 -56.08 31.07 31.11
CA LYS A 126 -56.70 30.48 32.34
C LYS A 126 -56.82 28.94 32.46
N ARG A 127 -56.73 28.27 33.62
CA ARG A 127 -56.79 28.64 35.07
C ARG A 127 -56.47 27.39 35.94
N ASP A 128 -55.94 27.65 37.13
CA ASP A 128 -56.29 27.13 38.48
C ASP A 128 -56.41 25.60 38.71
N ASP A 129 -56.08 24.97 39.84
CA ASP A 129 -55.65 25.39 41.18
C ASP A 129 -55.27 24.14 42.02
N ARG A 130 -54.74 24.38 43.22
CA ARG A 130 -54.80 23.56 44.46
C ARG A 130 -53.83 22.38 44.69
N SER A 131 -52.77 22.72 45.41
CA SER A 131 -52.22 21.98 46.57
C SER A 131 -53.18 22.03 47.79
N PRO A 132 -53.07 21.12 48.79
CA PRO A 132 -52.27 21.41 50.00
C PRO A 132 -51.59 20.18 50.68
N ILE A 133 -50.32 20.28 51.11
CA ILE A 133 -49.81 20.43 52.51
C ILE A 133 -49.66 19.11 53.34
N LYS A 134 -48.37 18.78 53.58
CA LYS A 134 -47.61 18.17 54.72
C LYS A 134 -48.32 17.91 56.08
N PRO A 135 -47.83 16.97 56.93
CA PRO A 135 -46.71 17.26 57.87
C PRO A 135 -45.74 16.08 58.19
N LEU A 136 -44.69 16.41 58.95
CA LEU A 136 -43.46 15.67 59.29
C LEU A 136 -43.49 14.99 60.69
N THR A 137 -42.75 13.87 60.81
CA THR A 137 -41.94 13.35 61.98
C THR A 137 -42.70 12.86 63.25
N PRO A 138 -42.16 11.96 64.13
CA PRO A 138 -40.75 11.86 64.57
C PRO A 138 -40.18 10.44 64.86
N LEU A 139 -38.94 10.46 65.38
CA LEU A 139 -38.03 9.37 65.76
C LEU A 139 -38.54 8.45 66.89
N ASP A 140 -38.12 7.19 66.93
CA ASP A 140 -37.13 6.66 67.89
C ASP A 140 -37.00 5.12 67.86
N ASP A 141 -35.90 4.66 68.47
CA ASP A 141 -35.58 3.31 68.96
C ASP A 141 -34.75 2.33 68.09
N LEU A 142 -33.46 2.64 68.14
CA LEU A 142 -32.30 1.77 68.40
C LEU A 142 -32.62 0.46 69.18
N ASN A 143 -32.23 -0.68 68.61
CA ASN A 143 -31.11 -1.54 69.10
C ASN A 143 -31.27 -3.01 68.68
N LYS A 144 -30.33 -3.50 67.85
CA LYS A 144 -29.56 -4.74 68.11
C LYS A 144 -28.46 -4.94 67.06
N VAL A 145 -27.31 -4.34 67.35
CA VAL A 145 -25.98 -4.98 67.47
C VAL A 145 -25.82 -6.35 66.77
N ASN A 146 -24.97 -6.43 65.74
CA ASN A 146 -23.60 -6.89 65.95
C ASN A 146 -22.64 -6.62 64.78
N ASN A 147 -21.41 -6.30 65.19
CA ASN A 147 -20.22 -5.89 64.45
C ASN A 147 -19.76 -6.83 63.33
N GLN A 148 -19.22 -6.25 62.26
CA GLN A 148 -17.84 -6.48 61.84
C GLN A 148 -17.32 -5.34 60.96
N ALA A 149 -16.37 -4.60 61.50
CA ALA A 149 -15.68 -3.50 60.84
C ALA A 149 -14.67 -4.04 59.80
N LYS A 150 -14.70 -3.46 58.60
CA LYS A 150 -13.51 -3.29 57.75
C LYS A 150 -13.47 -1.83 57.29
N GLN A 151 -12.35 -1.19 57.59
CA GLN A 151 -12.01 0.17 57.19
C GLN A 151 -11.91 0.22 55.66
N ASP A 152 -12.85 0.89 55.00
CA ASP A 152 -12.66 1.33 53.63
C ASP A 152 -11.72 2.55 53.63
N GLN A 153 -10.46 2.26 53.33
CA GLN A 153 -9.48 3.26 52.95
C GLN A 153 -9.99 4.02 51.72
N ILE A 154 -9.99 5.34 51.82
CA ILE A 154 -10.17 6.30 50.74
C ILE A 154 -9.20 5.92 49.62
N LYS A 155 -9.71 5.36 48.51
CA LYS A 155 -8.92 5.14 47.30
C LYS A 155 -8.65 6.50 46.62
N PRO A 156 -7.39 6.80 46.26
CA PRO A 156 -7.06 8.05 45.60
C PRO A 156 -7.72 8.11 44.23
N ILE A 157 -8.26 9.29 43.92
CA ILE A 157 -8.77 9.69 42.60
C ILE A 157 -7.63 9.48 41.60
N THR A 158 -7.78 8.52 40.68
CA THR A 158 -6.82 8.29 39.60
C THR A 158 -7.05 9.32 38.49
N PRO A 159 -5.99 9.96 37.95
CA PRO A 159 -6.12 11.01 36.95
C PRO A 159 -6.57 10.42 35.59
N LEU A 160 -7.25 11.26 34.79
CA LEU A 160 -7.71 10.98 33.42
C LEU A 160 -6.74 10.10 32.62
N THR A 161 -7.23 8.95 32.13
CA THR A 161 -6.44 7.98 31.36
C THR A 161 -5.97 8.62 30.05
N ASN A 162 -4.66 8.79 29.88
CA ASN A 162 -4.03 9.28 28.65
C ASN A 162 -4.26 8.24 27.52
N VAL A 163 -4.71 8.68 26.33
CA VAL A 163 -4.98 7.84 25.14
C VAL A 163 -3.81 6.90 24.82
N LEU A 164 -2.59 7.39 25.01
CA LEU A 164 -1.38 6.60 24.79
C LEU A 164 -1.31 5.40 25.75
N THR A 165 -1.74 5.57 27.00
CA THR A 165 -1.78 4.49 28.01
C THR A 165 -2.83 3.43 27.65
N GLU A 166 -3.96 3.82 27.05
CA GLU A 166 -4.94 2.86 26.52
C GLU A 166 -4.36 2.08 25.33
N LEU A 167 -3.74 2.77 24.36
CA LEU A 167 -3.13 2.13 23.20
C LEU A 167 -2.04 1.13 23.62
N LEU A 168 -1.21 1.50 24.59
CA LEU A 168 -0.16 0.66 25.17
C LEU A 168 -0.73 -0.49 26.05
N SER A 169 -2.02 -0.48 26.39
CA SER A 169 -2.68 -1.59 27.10
C SER A 169 -3.26 -2.66 26.16
N LEU A 170 -3.20 -2.46 24.84
CA LEU A 170 -3.70 -3.42 23.87
C LEU A 170 -2.88 -4.72 23.87
N ASP A 171 -3.57 -5.85 23.77
CA ASP A 171 -2.93 -7.18 23.73
C ASP A 171 -2.27 -7.45 22.37
N ALA A 172 -0.94 -7.27 22.33
CA ALA A 172 -0.11 -7.49 21.14
C ALA A 172 -0.35 -8.87 20.49
N SER A 173 -0.54 -9.93 21.28
CA SER A 173 -0.72 -11.29 20.76
C SER A 173 -2.03 -11.45 20.00
N LYS A 174 -3.10 -10.80 20.46
CA LYS A 174 -4.39 -10.79 19.75
C LYS A 174 -4.32 -9.98 18.45
N LEU A 175 -3.61 -8.85 18.48
CA LEU A 175 -3.42 -8.02 17.29
C LEU A 175 -2.63 -8.75 16.19
N LEU A 176 -1.54 -9.42 16.56
CA LEU A 176 -0.72 -10.21 15.65
C LEU A 176 -1.52 -11.37 15.01
N LYS A 177 -2.36 -12.05 15.79
CA LYS A 177 -3.27 -13.10 15.27
C LYS A 177 -4.31 -12.53 14.30
N LYS A 178 -4.87 -11.36 14.60
CA LYS A 178 -5.87 -10.69 13.78
C LYS A 178 -5.32 -10.21 12.44
N ALA A 179 -4.10 -9.68 12.42
CA ALA A 179 -3.48 -9.16 11.21
C ALA A 179 -3.07 -10.28 10.23
N GLY A 180 -2.69 -11.45 10.74
CA GLY A 180 -2.24 -12.59 9.94
C GLY A 180 -0.81 -12.43 9.40
N LYS A 181 -0.22 -13.55 8.93
CA LYS A 181 1.23 -13.64 8.60
C LYS A 181 1.72 -12.55 7.64
N ALA A 182 1.00 -12.33 6.54
CA ALA A 182 1.43 -11.38 5.50
C ALA A 182 1.47 -9.93 6.01
N ASN A 183 0.43 -9.48 6.73
CA ASN A 183 0.38 -8.12 7.27
C ASN A 183 1.38 -7.92 8.42
N THR A 184 1.61 -8.95 9.24
CA THR A 184 2.62 -8.90 10.31
C THR A 184 4.03 -8.72 9.76
N LEU A 185 4.38 -9.39 8.64
CA LEU A 185 5.67 -9.22 7.97
C LEU A 185 5.84 -7.80 7.42
N THR A 186 4.85 -7.32 6.68
CA THR A 186 4.87 -5.96 6.16
C THR A 186 4.94 -4.93 7.28
N ALA A 187 4.22 -5.14 8.38
CA ALA A 187 4.26 -4.25 9.54
C ALA A 187 5.65 -4.18 10.17
N TYR A 188 6.32 -5.32 10.35
CA TYR A 188 7.68 -5.36 10.89
C TYR A 188 8.71 -4.69 9.97
N GLU A 189 8.61 -4.90 8.65
CA GLU A 189 9.46 -4.19 7.68
C GLU A 189 9.31 -2.66 7.79
N LEU A 190 8.07 -2.19 7.96
CA LEU A 190 7.76 -0.77 8.17
C LEU A 190 8.38 -0.25 9.46
N VAL A 191 8.21 -0.94 10.59
CA VAL A 191 8.79 -0.54 11.89
C VAL A 191 10.31 -0.42 11.80
N CYS A 192 10.99 -1.44 11.24
CA CYS A 192 12.43 -1.43 11.02
C CYS A 192 12.88 -0.23 10.16
N ASN A 193 12.12 0.12 9.12
CA ASN A 193 12.42 1.25 8.26
C ASN A 193 12.22 2.59 8.98
N TRP A 194 11.12 2.74 9.70
CA TRP A 194 10.82 3.96 10.44
C TRP A 194 11.80 4.20 11.58
N GLN A 195 12.28 3.16 12.27
CA GLN A 195 13.32 3.29 13.29
C GLN A 195 14.66 3.76 12.73
N LYS A 196 15.08 3.22 11.58
CA LYS A 196 16.37 3.60 10.95
C LYS A 196 16.39 5.04 10.48
N ASN A 197 15.26 5.53 9.98
CA ASN A 197 15.15 6.83 9.32
C ASN A 197 14.39 7.89 10.14
N ASN A 198 13.91 7.53 11.34
CA ASN A 198 13.13 8.35 12.27
C ASN A 198 11.97 9.14 11.61
N LEU A 199 11.17 8.44 10.80
CA LEU A 199 10.20 9.05 9.87
C LEU A 199 8.80 9.29 10.46
N LEU A 200 8.56 8.92 11.71
CA LEU A 200 7.24 8.95 12.34
C LEU A 200 7.08 10.20 13.20
N THR A 201 6.09 11.03 12.88
CA THR A 201 5.74 12.21 13.70
C THR A 201 4.40 11.99 14.40
N ILE A 202 4.40 12.09 15.72
CA ILE A 202 3.21 11.92 16.57
C ILE A 202 2.83 13.29 17.13
N GLN A 203 1.60 13.73 16.86
CA GLN A 203 1.06 14.97 17.40
C GLN A 203 -0.01 14.66 18.45
N TYR A 204 0.18 15.23 19.64
CA TYR A 204 -0.80 15.20 20.72
C TYR A 204 -1.66 16.47 20.64
N GLN A 205 -2.97 16.33 20.49
CA GLN A 205 -3.86 17.47 20.48
C GLN A 205 -4.28 17.82 21.91
N GLN A 206 -3.89 19.02 22.37
CA GLN A 206 -4.05 19.48 23.75
C GLN A 206 -5.50 19.78 24.16
N SER A 207 -6.45 19.83 23.24
CA SER A 207 -7.81 20.31 23.55
C SER A 207 -8.67 19.31 24.31
N GLN A 208 -8.50 17.99 24.15
CA GLN A 208 -9.03 16.93 25.04
C GLN A 208 -8.16 15.69 24.84
N GLN A 209 -7.62 15.09 25.91
CA GLN A 209 -6.71 13.93 25.89
C GLN A 209 -7.40 12.64 25.41
N SER A 210 -8.00 12.66 24.23
CA SER A 210 -8.93 11.64 23.72
C SER A 210 -8.63 11.18 22.29
N GLN A 211 -7.67 11.81 21.59
CA GLN A 211 -7.20 11.37 20.27
C GLN A 211 -5.66 11.45 20.11
N LEU A 212 -5.11 10.60 19.25
CA LEU A 212 -3.73 10.63 18.75
C LEU A 212 -3.73 10.81 17.23
N ARG A 213 -2.99 11.81 16.71
CA ARG A 213 -2.77 12.01 15.27
C ARG A 213 -1.35 11.60 14.90
N ILE A 214 -1.23 10.65 13.98
CA ILE A 214 0.02 9.97 13.65
C ILE A 214 0.30 10.15 12.16
N THR A 215 1.43 10.78 11.83
CA THR A 215 1.83 11.02 10.44
C THR A 215 2.90 10.00 10.04
N VAL A 216 2.63 9.27 8.95
CA VAL A 216 3.50 8.22 8.40
C VAL A 216 3.81 8.52 6.93
N PRO A 217 5.01 8.15 6.41
CA PRO A 217 5.36 8.32 5.00
C PRO A 217 4.38 7.69 3.99
N GLU A 218 3.69 6.64 4.41
CA GLU A 218 2.79 5.85 3.57
C GLU A 218 1.44 6.53 3.35
N SER A 219 1.14 7.64 4.06
CA SER A 219 -0.12 8.38 3.97
C SER A 219 0.12 9.88 3.90
N SER A 220 -0.55 10.57 2.97
CA SER A 220 -0.56 12.04 2.93
C SER A 220 -1.44 12.66 4.01
N GLU A 221 -2.39 11.91 4.55
CA GLU A 221 -3.29 12.33 5.63
C GLU A 221 -2.92 11.66 6.97
N PRO A 222 -3.12 12.34 8.12
CA PRO A 222 -2.81 11.79 9.42
C PRO A 222 -3.73 10.62 9.76
N ILE A 223 -3.16 9.60 10.41
CA ILE A 223 -3.89 8.45 10.95
C ILE A 223 -4.35 8.81 12.36
N ILE A 224 -5.64 8.62 12.63
CA ILE A 224 -6.28 9.04 13.89
C ILE A 224 -6.60 7.81 14.72
N TYR A 225 -6.13 7.79 15.97
CA TYR A 225 -6.55 6.82 16.98
C TYR A 225 -7.37 7.53 18.06
N ILE A 226 -8.53 6.98 18.40
CA ILE A 226 -9.48 7.58 19.34
C ILE A 226 -9.57 6.71 20.59
N ALA A 227 -9.61 7.34 21.77
CA ALA A 227 -9.77 6.65 23.03
C ALA A 227 -11.10 5.88 23.09
N GLY A 228 -11.04 4.64 23.56
CA GLY A 228 -12.16 3.71 23.72
C GLY A 228 -12.47 2.85 22.51
N THR A 229 -11.87 3.10 21.33
CA THR A 229 -12.22 2.36 20.10
C THR A 229 -11.33 1.14 19.83
N GLY A 230 -10.17 1.04 20.50
CA GLY A 230 -9.20 -0.02 20.26
C GLY A 230 -8.64 -0.02 18.82
N PHE A 231 -8.07 -1.15 18.40
CA PHE A 231 -7.39 -1.32 17.11
C PHE A 231 -8.30 -1.06 15.89
N ASP A 232 -9.54 -1.54 15.92
CA ASP A 232 -10.45 -1.42 14.78
C ASP A 232 -10.85 0.03 14.52
N GLY A 233 -10.95 0.85 15.57
CA GLY A 233 -11.32 2.25 15.44
C GLY A 233 -10.25 3.18 14.86
N MET A 234 -9.07 2.67 14.49
CA MET A 234 -8.06 3.48 13.81
C MET A 234 -8.55 3.96 12.45
N ILE A 235 -8.47 5.27 12.22
CA ILE A 235 -8.99 5.95 11.03
C ILE A 235 -7.83 6.34 10.13
N SER A 236 -7.89 5.96 8.86
CA SER A 236 -6.90 6.35 7.86
C SER A 236 -7.50 6.39 6.45
N ALA A 237 -6.94 7.27 5.62
CA ALA A 237 -7.23 7.38 4.19
C ALA A 237 -6.47 6.34 3.33
N LEU A 238 -5.79 5.38 3.96
CA LEU A 238 -4.99 4.36 3.27
C LEU A 238 -5.87 3.38 2.44
N PRO A 239 -5.33 2.79 1.36
CA PRO A 239 -6.01 1.71 0.65
C PRO A 239 -6.33 0.52 1.56
N ILE A 240 -7.48 -0.12 1.38
CA ILE A 240 -8.01 -1.22 2.23
C ILE A 240 -6.96 -2.33 2.47
N LYS A 241 -6.19 -2.69 1.42
CA LYS A 241 -5.18 -3.75 1.50
C LYS A 241 -3.99 -3.42 2.41
N GLN A 242 -3.73 -2.15 2.68
CA GLN A 242 -2.56 -1.69 3.43
C GLN A 242 -2.90 -1.23 4.85
N LYS A 243 -4.17 -0.87 5.13
CA LYS A 243 -4.62 -0.37 6.44
C LYS A 243 -4.13 -1.22 7.61
N MET A 244 -4.42 -2.52 7.55
CA MET A 244 -4.09 -3.48 8.61
C MET A 244 -2.60 -3.50 8.96
N ALA A 245 -1.73 -3.57 7.94
CA ALA A 245 -0.28 -3.64 8.13
C ALA A 245 0.29 -2.34 8.71
N VAL A 246 -0.14 -1.18 8.19
CA VAL A 246 0.34 0.13 8.66
C VAL A 246 -0.15 0.43 10.07
N HIS A 247 -1.43 0.14 10.37
CA HIS A 247 -1.99 0.31 11.72
C HIS A 247 -1.26 -0.55 12.76
N LEU A 248 -0.99 -1.82 12.44
CA LEU A 248 -0.22 -2.71 13.30
C LEU A 248 1.21 -2.20 13.51
N ALA A 249 1.86 -1.73 12.45
CA ALA A 249 3.22 -1.19 12.52
C ALA A 249 3.30 0.03 13.45
N ILE A 250 2.31 0.93 13.37
CA ILE A 250 2.25 2.12 14.22
C ILE A 250 2.17 1.74 15.69
N ILE A 251 1.30 0.79 16.04
CA ILE A 251 1.15 0.34 17.43
C ILE A 251 2.45 -0.31 17.91
N ALA A 252 3.03 -1.21 17.11
CA ALA A 252 4.30 -1.85 17.46
C ALA A 252 5.43 -0.82 17.69
N TYR A 253 5.53 0.18 16.80
CA TYR A 253 6.49 1.28 16.95
C TYR A 253 6.23 2.09 18.22
N LEU A 254 4.98 2.41 18.54
CA LEU A 254 4.63 3.13 19.76
C LEU A 254 4.96 2.32 21.03
N PHE A 255 4.77 1.01 21.02
CA PHE A 255 5.19 0.15 22.13
C PHE A 255 6.71 0.23 22.34
N GLU A 256 7.49 0.08 21.27
CA GLU A 256 8.95 0.10 21.33
C GLU A 256 9.50 1.47 21.77
N GLN A 257 8.93 2.57 21.28
CA GLN A 257 9.31 3.94 21.70
C GLN A 257 9.02 4.24 23.17
N ASN A 258 8.03 3.57 23.77
CA ASN A 258 7.67 3.73 25.18
C ASN A 258 8.29 2.65 26.08
N ASN A 259 9.39 2.01 25.64
CA ASN A 259 10.10 0.95 26.36
C ASN A 259 9.22 -0.26 26.75
N GLN A 260 8.12 -0.50 26.03
CA GLN A 260 7.34 -1.73 26.19
C GLN A 260 7.76 -2.76 25.15
N ALA A 261 7.95 -4.00 25.61
CA ALA A 261 8.40 -5.08 24.74
C ALA A 261 7.28 -5.48 23.76
N TRP A 262 7.49 -5.19 22.47
CA TRP A 262 6.68 -5.75 21.40
C TRP A 262 7.36 -6.99 20.83
N GLN A 263 6.84 -8.17 21.16
CA GLN A 263 7.42 -9.43 20.67
C GLN A 263 6.87 -9.77 19.29
N TRP A 264 7.67 -9.51 18.26
CA TRP A 264 7.40 -10.04 16.93
C TRP A 264 7.46 -11.57 16.95
N PRO A 265 6.60 -12.28 16.19
CA PRO A 265 6.68 -13.73 16.12
C PRO A 265 8.04 -14.17 15.59
N VAL A 266 8.65 -15.19 16.22
CA VAL A 266 9.98 -15.75 15.83
C VAL A 266 10.07 -16.11 14.34
N ALA A 267 8.94 -16.45 13.70
CA ALA A 267 8.86 -16.66 12.26
C ALA A 267 9.36 -15.46 11.44
N VAL A 268 9.21 -14.22 11.92
CA VAL A 268 9.58 -13.00 11.20
C VAL A 268 11.11 -12.85 11.07
N ASP A 269 11.86 -13.16 12.12
CA ASP A 269 13.33 -13.20 12.07
C ASP A 269 13.85 -14.39 11.26
N GLN A 270 13.14 -15.54 11.31
CA GLN A 270 13.42 -16.69 10.44
C GLN A 270 13.21 -16.35 8.96
N ILE A 271 12.16 -15.61 8.60
CA ILE A 271 11.86 -15.23 7.20
C ILE A 271 12.92 -14.29 6.59
N LYS A 272 13.54 -13.41 7.40
CA LYS A 272 14.69 -12.60 6.96
C LYS A 272 15.95 -13.45 6.75
N ASN A 273 16.19 -14.45 7.60
CA ASN A 273 17.34 -15.34 7.45
C ASN A 273 17.16 -16.37 6.32
N GLU A 274 15.95 -16.88 6.11
CA GLU A 274 15.57 -17.79 5.01
C GLU A 274 15.73 -17.14 3.62
N THR A 275 15.61 -15.83 3.52
CA THR A 275 15.85 -15.11 2.26
C THR A 275 17.33 -14.84 1.99
N GLN A 276 18.18 -14.86 3.03
CA GLN A 276 19.61 -14.54 2.96
C GLN A 276 20.51 -15.78 2.79
N LEU A 277 20.02 -16.97 3.10
CA LEU A 277 20.73 -18.23 2.94
C LEU A 277 19.90 -19.25 2.16
N LEU A 278 20.55 -20.20 1.49
CA LEU A 278 19.87 -21.35 0.91
C LEU A 278 19.60 -22.42 1.98
N SER A 279 18.42 -23.02 1.94
CA SER A 279 18.08 -24.19 2.75
C SER A 279 18.72 -25.47 2.19
N LEU A 280 18.82 -26.51 3.01
CA LEU A 280 19.37 -27.80 2.57
C LEU A 280 18.53 -28.42 1.44
N GLU A 281 17.21 -28.22 1.46
CA GLU A 281 16.29 -28.70 0.42
C GLU A 281 16.52 -27.97 -0.91
N GLU A 282 16.76 -26.66 -0.85
CA GLU A 282 17.07 -25.83 -2.02
C GLU A 282 18.41 -26.23 -2.64
N ILE A 283 19.44 -26.42 -1.82
CA ILE A 283 20.76 -26.88 -2.29
C ILE A 283 20.62 -28.26 -2.96
N THR A 284 19.82 -29.16 -2.38
CA THR A 284 19.59 -30.50 -2.92
C THR A 284 18.88 -30.42 -4.27
N LEU A 285 17.81 -29.63 -4.38
CA LEU A 285 17.10 -29.41 -5.63
C LEU A 285 18.03 -28.84 -6.71
N ILE A 286 18.82 -27.82 -6.37
CA ILE A 286 19.76 -27.20 -7.31
C ILE A 286 20.77 -28.24 -7.83
N LYS A 287 21.36 -29.05 -6.96
CA LYS A 287 22.31 -30.11 -7.36
C LYS A 287 21.65 -31.19 -8.21
N GLN A 288 20.41 -31.57 -7.92
CA GLN A 288 19.64 -32.51 -8.74
C GLN A 288 19.38 -31.95 -10.14
N ILE A 289 18.99 -30.68 -10.25
CA ILE A 289 18.80 -30.00 -11.55
C ILE A 289 20.11 -29.99 -12.34
N GLN A 290 21.22 -29.61 -11.71
CA GLN A 290 22.54 -29.60 -12.36
C GLN A 290 22.94 -30.98 -12.89
N THR A 291 22.71 -32.04 -12.11
CA THR A 291 22.99 -33.42 -12.51
C THR A 291 22.10 -33.84 -13.68
N TYR A 292 20.83 -33.43 -13.64
CA TYR A 292 19.86 -33.73 -14.69
C TYR A 292 20.16 -33.02 -16.02
N ILE A 293 20.68 -31.79 -15.97
CA ILE A 293 21.17 -31.06 -17.17
C ILE A 293 22.23 -31.89 -17.89
N TYR A 294 23.24 -32.42 -17.16
CA TYR A 294 24.25 -33.29 -17.77
C TYR A 294 23.63 -34.55 -18.36
N LYS A 295 22.68 -35.18 -17.65
CA LYS A 295 21.98 -36.36 -18.16
C LYS A 295 21.25 -36.09 -19.48
N LEU A 296 20.56 -34.95 -19.62
CA LEU A 296 19.92 -34.55 -20.87
C LEU A 296 20.93 -34.40 -22.02
N ILE A 297 22.08 -33.77 -21.74
CA ILE A 297 23.13 -33.58 -22.74
C ILE A 297 23.74 -34.91 -23.16
N TYR A 298 24.09 -35.79 -22.21
CA TYR A 298 24.68 -37.11 -22.50
C TYR A 298 23.74 -38.04 -23.29
N GLN A 299 22.43 -37.94 -23.07
CA GLN A 299 21.44 -38.76 -23.77
C GLN A 299 21.11 -38.23 -25.18
N GLY A 300 21.47 -36.98 -25.48
CA GLY A 300 21.17 -36.31 -26.74
C GLY A 300 19.78 -35.66 -26.76
N LEU A 301 19.72 -34.41 -27.23
CA LEU A 301 18.48 -33.63 -27.29
C LEU A 301 17.54 -34.08 -28.41
N SER A 302 18.06 -34.79 -29.43
CA SER A 302 17.26 -35.29 -30.57
C SER A 302 16.26 -36.39 -30.17
N HIS A 303 16.46 -37.04 -29.02
CA HIS A 303 15.67 -38.19 -28.57
C HIS A 303 15.01 -37.97 -27.21
N ILE A 304 14.57 -36.74 -26.93
CA ILE A 304 13.94 -36.45 -25.63
C ILE A 304 12.61 -37.23 -25.50
N SER A 305 12.59 -38.11 -24.50
CA SER A 305 11.43 -38.90 -24.11
C SER A 305 10.42 -38.10 -23.29
N HIS A 306 9.16 -38.53 -23.30
CA HIS A 306 8.11 -37.92 -22.48
C HIS A 306 8.43 -37.96 -20.97
N ASN A 307 9.12 -39.01 -20.50
CA ASN A 307 9.58 -39.12 -19.12
C ASN A 307 10.55 -38.00 -18.74
N GLN A 308 11.45 -37.61 -19.65
CA GLN A 308 12.38 -36.52 -19.39
C GLN A 308 11.67 -35.16 -19.26
N LEU A 309 10.66 -34.92 -20.11
CA LEU A 309 9.82 -33.73 -20.02
C LEU A 309 9.05 -33.67 -18.69
N SER A 310 8.45 -34.79 -18.26
CA SER A 310 7.76 -34.87 -16.97
C SER A 310 8.69 -34.57 -15.79
N HIS A 311 9.94 -35.02 -15.84
CA HIS A 311 10.93 -34.74 -14.80
C HIS A 311 11.29 -33.24 -14.72
N LEU A 312 11.43 -32.56 -15.87
CA LEU A 312 11.63 -31.11 -15.91
C LEU A 312 10.43 -30.35 -15.35
N GLN A 313 9.21 -30.82 -15.62
CA GLN A 313 7.99 -30.26 -15.03
C GLN A 313 7.94 -30.43 -13.51
N LEU A 314 8.41 -31.56 -12.97
CA LEU A 314 8.54 -31.76 -11.53
C LEU A 314 9.53 -30.76 -10.91
N PHE A 315 10.71 -30.59 -11.50
CA PHE A 315 11.66 -29.57 -11.04
C PHE A 315 11.08 -28.16 -11.09
N ASN A 316 10.25 -27.85 -12.10
CA ASN A 316 9.53 -26.58 -12.17
C ASN A 316 8.67 -26.34 -10.94
N ILE A 317 7.89 -27.35 -10.54
CA ILE A 317 6.97 -27.28 -9.41
C ILE A 317 7.78 -27.19 -8.11
N SER A 318 8.81 -28.02 -7.94
CA SER A 318 9.69 -28.00 -6.77
C SER A 318 10.38 -26.64 -6.59
N ALA A 319 10.85 -26.02 -7.67
CA ALA A 319 11.46 -24.68 -7.60
C ALA A 319 10.46 -23.61 -7.17
N LYS A 320 9.17 -23.73 -7.53
CA LYS A 320 8.12 -22.82 -7.04
C LYS A 320 7.85 -23.01 -5.56
N THR A 321 7.76 -24.27 -5.10
CA THR A 321 7.47 -24.57 -3.69
C THR A 321 8.62 -24.16 -2.77
N GLN A 322 9.85 -24.18 -3.27
CA GLN A 322 11.05 -23.78 -2.53
C GLN A 322 11.44 -22.29 -2.73
N ASN A 323 10.50 -21.40 -3.06
CA ASN A 323 10.76 -19.96 -3.18
C ASN A 323 11.93 -19.58 -4.12
N LEU A 324 12.09 -20.30 -5.23
CA LEU A 324 13.03 -19.98 -6.31
C LEU A 324 12.27 -19.58 -7.60
N PRO A 325 11.51 -18.47 -7.60
CA PRO A 325 10.62 -18.12 -8.70
C PRO A 325 11.35 -17.85 -10.02
N ARG A 326 12.56 -17.29 -10.00
CA ARG A 326 13.36 -17.09 -11.23
C ARG A 326 13.83 -18.41 -11.81
N LEU A 327 14.31 -19.34 -10.98
CA LEU A 327 14.66 -20.70 -11.42
C LEU A 327 13.43 -21.42 -11.99
N ALA A 328 12.29 -21.31 -11.32
CA ALA A 328 11.04 -21.86 -11.81
C ALA A 328 10.57 -21.23 -13.13
N ALA A 329 10.87 -19.96 -13.41
CA ALA A 329 10.58 -19.36 -14.71
C ALA A 329 11.50 -19.95 -15.79
N MET A 330 12.80 -20.05 -15.52
CA MET A 330 13.77 -20.65 -16.46
C MET A 330 13.44 -22.11 -16.77
N LEU A 331 13.14 -22.92 -15.76
CA LEU A 331 12.74 -24.32 -15.95
C LEU A 331 11.45 -24.44 -16.77
N ARG A 332 10.50 -23.50 -16.61
CA ARG A 332 9.26 -23.50 -17.40
C ARG A 332 9.55 -23.25 -18.87
N GLN A 333 10.41 -22.27 -19.13
CA GLN A 333 10.87 -21.97 -20.48
C GLN A 333 11.62 -23.16 -21.08
N LEU A 334 12.45 -23.86 -20.30
CA LEU A 334 13.14 -25.06 -20.76
C LEU A 334 12.14 -26.15 -21.15
N CYS A 335 11.12 -26.43 -20.31
CA CYS A 335 10.06 -27.38 -20.65
C CYS A 335 9.40 -27.02 -21.99
N GLN A 336 9.07 -25.75 -22.20
CA GLN A 336 8.44 -25.28 -23.45
C GLN A 336 9.35 -25.46 -24.66
N LEU A 337 10.65 -25.13 -24.55
CA LEU A 337 11.60 -25.32 -25.64
C LEU A 337 11.79 -26.80 -25.98
N VAL A 338 11.90 -27.65 -24.97
CA VAL A 338 12.02 -29.11 -25.13
C VAL A 338 10.76 -29.70 -25.76
N GLU A 339 9.57 -29.25 -25.35
CA GLU A 339 8.29 -29.68 -25.94
C GLU A 339 8.17 -29.25 -27.41
N LEU A 340 8.59 -28.02 -27.75
CA LEU A 340 8.64 -27.55 -29.14
C LEU A 340 9.63 -28.37 -29.98
N LEU A 341 10.79 -28.73 -29.43
CA LEU A 341 11.77 -29.60 -30.10
C LEU A 341 11.19 -31.01 -30.33
N ALA A 342 10.55 -31.59 -29.31
CA ALA A 342 9.91 -32.90 -29.42
C ALA A 342 8.82 -32.92 -30.51
N ASN A 343 8.09 -31.81 -30.65
CA ASN A 343 7.09 -31.59 -31.70
C ASN A 343 7.68 -31.16 -33.06
N ARG A 344 9.02 -31.12 -33.20
CA ARG A 344 9.77 -30.71 -34.40
C ARG A 344 9.35 -29.34 -34.93
N HIS A 345 9.08 -28.39 -34.03
CA HIS A 345 8.69 -27.04 -34.41
C HIS A 345 9.89 -26.26 -34.98
N PHE A 346 9.71 -25.63 -36.14
CA PHE A 346 10.77 -24.96 -36.91
C PHE A 346 11.44 -23.75 -36.23
N THR A 347 10.94 -23.29 -35.07
CA THR A 347 11.47 -22.10 -34.37
C THR A 347 12.50 -22.41 -33.29
N VAL A 348 12.77 -23.69 -33.02
CA VAL A 348 13.69 -24.14 -31.96
C VAL A 348 14.69 -25.11 -32.56
N GLU A 349 15.97 -24.81 -32.36
CA GLU A 349 17.08 -25.70 -32.71
C GLU A 349 17.71 -26.25 -31.43
N GLU A 350 18.44 -27.36 -31.56
CA GLU A 350 19.12 -28.00 -30.42
C GLU A 350 20.16 -27.07 -29.78
N GLN A 351 20.85 -26.26 -30.59
CA GLN A 351 21.82 -25.28 -30.13
C GLN A 351 21.21 -24.31 -29.10
N ASP A 352 19.95 -23.92 -29.29
CA ASP A 352 19.28 -22.97 -28.41
C ASP A 352 19.00 -23.56 -27.03
N ILE A 353 18.62 -24.84 -27.02
CA ILE A 353 18.40 -25.58 -25.78
C ILE A 353 19.74 -25.81 -25.08
N LEU A 354 20.81 -26.14 -25.80
CA LEU A 354 22.15 -26.28 -25.21
C LEU A 354 22.64 -24.98 -24.57
N LEU A 355 22.50 -23.85 -25.26
CA LEU A 355 22.85 -22.53 -24.70
C LEU A 355 22.00 -22.22 -23.46
N PHE A 356 20.70 -22.50 -23.50
CA PHE A 356 19.81 -22.24 -22.38
C PHE A 356 20.08 -23.15 -21.17
N LEU A 357 20.43 -24.42 -21.40
CA LEU A 357 20.91 -25.33 -20.36
C LEU A 357 22.19 -24.80 -19.71
N GLY A 358 23.12 -24.26 -20.50
CA GLY A 358 24.32 -23.57 -20.01
C GLY A 358 23.99 -22.36 -19.13
N GLN A 359 23.02 -21.54 -19.53
CA GLN A 359 22.55 -20.41 -18.71
C GLN A 359 21.93 -20.87 -17.39
N ILE A 360 21.12 -21.94 -17.39
CA ILE A 360 20.55 -22.52 -16.16
C ILE A 360 21.69 -23.04 -15.27
N LYS A 361 22.70 -23.71 -15.84
CA LYS A 361 23.86 -24.20 -15.08
C LYS A 361 24.64 -23.04 -14.45
N ALA A 362 24.99 -22.00 -15.20
CA ALA A 362 25.66 -20.83 -14.65
C ALA A 362 24.83 -20.16 -13.54
N TYR A 363 23.53 -19.97 -13.77
CA TYR A 363 22.63 -19.39 -12.79
C TYR A 363 22.50 -20.22 -11.51
N THR A 364 22.45 -21.56 -11.62
CA THR A 364 22.45 -22.45 -10.45
C THR A 364 23.76 -22.41 -9.66
N GLU A 365 24.90 -22.22 -10.33
CA GLU A 365 26.18 -21.99 -9.65
C GLU A 365 26.18 -20.67 -8.88
N MET A 366 25.66 -19.60 -9.49
CA MET A 366 25.52 -18.30 -8.82
C MET A 366 24.66 -18.40 -7.56
N LEU A 367 23.56 -19.17 -7.60
CA LEU A 367 22.72 -19.39 -6.42
C LEU A 367 23.48 -20.07 -5.28
N LEU A 368 24.31 -21.08 -5.58
CA LEU A 368 25.05 -21.83 -4.56
C LEU A 368 26.18 -21.03 -3.89
N HIS A 369 26.76 -20.06 -4.61
CA HIS A 369 27.95 -19.33 -4.17
C HIS A 369 27.68 -17.93 -3.61
N ASN A 370 26.43 -17.43 -3.68
CA ASN A 370 26.06 -16.11 -3.18
C ASN A 370 25.19 -16.20 -1.91
N GLN A 371 25.37 -15.26 -0.99
CA GLN A 371 24.61 -15.14 0.25
C GLN A 371 24.17 -13.69 0.48
N GLY A 372 23.15 -13.46 1.31
CA GLY A 372 22.68 -12.13 1.69
C GLY A 372 21.86 -11.42 0.60
N GLU A 373 22.16 -10.14 0.36
CA GLU A 373 21.43 -9.26 -0.58
C GLU A 373 21.53 -9.75 -2.04
N PRO A 374 22.71 -10.18 -2.55
CA PRO A 374 22.82 -10.79 -3.88
C PRO A 374 21.93 -12.02 -4.06
N LEU A 375 21.84 -12.90 -3.04
CA LEU A 375 20.99 -14.10 -3.12
C LEU A 375 19.51 -13.73 -3.20
N SER A 376 19.08 -12.73 -2.45
CA SER A 376 17.70 -12.22 -2.49
C SER A 376 17.31 -11.72 -3.89
N LYS A 377 18.24 -11.04 -4.58
CA LYS A 377 18.06 -10.63 -6.00
C LYS A 377 18.04 -11.83 -6.94
N LEU A 378 18.92 -12.81 -6.73
CA LEU A 378 19.00 -14.01 -7.57
C LEU A 378 17.72 -14.85 -7.47
N ARG A 379 17.21 -15.17 -6.27
CA ARG A 379 15.95 -15.91 -6.06
C ARG A 379 14.80 -15.39 -6.93
N GLY A 380 14.74 -14.07 -7.09
CA GLY A 380 13.71 -13.36 -7.83
C GLY A 380 12.41 -13.23 -7.04
N LYS A 381 11.42 -12.51 -7.60
CA LYS A 381 10.10 -12.34 -6.97
C LYS A 381 8.97 -12.94 -7.81
N ILE A 382 7.96 -13.48 -7.14
CA ILE A 382 6.77 -14.11 -7.75
C ILE A 382 5.94 -13.10 -8.56
N THR A 383 5.92 -11.83 -8.16
CA THR A 383 5.24 -10.74 -8.86
C THR A 383 6.18 -9.56 -9.08
N ARG A 384 6.14 -8.97 -10.29
CA ARG A 384 6.83 -7.70 -10.57
C ARG A 384 6.17 -6.61 -9.73
N GLN A 385 6.83 -6.21 -8.66
CA GLN A 385 6.42 -5.08 -7.84
C GLN A 385 7.04 -3.81 -8.42
N TYR A 386 6.19 -2.85 -8.75
CA TYR A 386 6.62 -1.52 -9.18
C TYR A 386 6.48 -0.54 -8.02
N LYS A 387 7.56 0.13 -7.67
CA LYS A 387 7.54 1.25 -6.73
C LYS A 387 7.27 2.53 -7.51
N THR A 388 6.28 3.29 -7.08
CA THR A 388 6.03 4.62 -7.64
C THR A 388 6.98 5.59 -6.95
N THR A 389 7.78 6.30 -7.73
CA THR A 389 8.65 7.37 -7.23
C THR A 389 7.98 8.71 -7.51
N GLU A 390 8.09 9.67 -6.59
CA GLU A 390 7.52 11.02 -6.80
C GLU A 390 8.38 11.88 -7.72
N GLN A 391 9.68 11.63 -7.73
CA GLN A 391 10.64 12.32 -8.59
C GLN A 391 10.42 11.96 -10.05
N ALA A 392 10.28 12.99 -10.90
CA ALA A 392 10.17 12.82 -12.34
C ALA A 392 11.54 12.47 -12.96
N LEU A 393 11.51 11.67 -14.04
CA LEU A 393 12.69 11.33 -14.83
C LEU A 393 12.71 12.14 -16.11
N ASP A 394 13.90 12.63 -16.50
CA ASP A 394 14.11 13.27 -17.79
C ASP A 394 14.80 12.27 -18.71
N LEU A 395 14.06 11.84 -19.73
CA LEU A 395 14.40 10.71 -20.57
C LEU A 395 14.61 11.15 -22.02
N LEU A 396 15.72 10.69 -22.62
CA LEU A 396 15.98 10.83 -24.05
C LEU A 396 15.70 9.49 -24.76
N PRO A 397 14.94 9.48 -25.85
CA PRO A 397 14.61 8.24 -26.55
C PRO A 397 15.84 7.65 -27.24
N LEU A 398 16.14 6.37 -27.02
CA LEU A 398 17.22 5.65 -27.69
C LEU A 398 16.70 4.79 -28.86
N GLY A 399 15.43 4.38 -28.81
CA GLY A 399 14.78 3.62 -29.86
C GLY A 399 13.91 2.49 -29.31
N GLY A 400 13.44 1.62 -30.22
CA GLY A 400 12.63 0.46 -29.86
C GLY A 400 13.03 -0.77 -30.66
N ARG A 401 12.94 -1.93 -30.02
CA ARG A 401 13.21 -3.23 -30.62
C ARG A 401 11.95 -4.09 -30.58
N TRP A 402 11.44 -4.45 -31.75
CA TRP A 402 10.44 -5.51 -31.89
C TRP A 402 11.09 -6.88 -31.74
N TRP A 403 10.43 -7.78 -31.03
CA TRP A 403 10.91 -9.14 -30.84
C TRP A 403 9.75 -10.12 -30.81
N GLN A 404 10.08 -11.36 -31.17
CA GLN A 404 9.23 -12.52 -30.98
C GLN A 404 10.05 -13.57 -30.25
N SER A 405 9.52 -14.11 -29.16
CA SER A 405 10.15 -15.22 -28.47
C SER A 405 9.99 -16.51 -29.28
N ARG A 406 10.87 -17.48 -29.00
CA ARG A 406 10.79 -18.83 -29.58
C ARG A 406 9.50 -19.56 -29.20
N THR A 407 8.93 -19.20 -28.05
CA THR A 407 7.66 -19.71 -27.53
C THR A 407 6.43 -19.02 -28.13
N GLY A 408 6.63 -18.09 -29.07
CA GLY A 408 5.55 -17.43 -29.82
C GLY A 408 5.04 -16.14 -29.19
N ALA A 409 5.52 -15.74 -28.00
CA ALA A 409 5.21 -14.44 -27.44
C ALA A 409 5.78 -13.33 -28.34
N VAL A 410 5.07 -12.23 -28.43
CA VAL A 410 5.45 -11.08 -29.25
C VAL A 410 5.50 -9.84 -28.39
N GLY A 411 6.38 -8.91 -28.71
CA GLY A 411 6.52 -7.68 -27.94
C GLY A 411 7.44 -6.65 -28.55
N ALA A 412 7.44 -5.48 -27.94
CA ALA A 412 8.38 -4.42 -28.23
C ALA A 412 8.96 -3.88 -26.91
N THR A 413 10.27 -3.70 -26.90
CA THR A 413 11.00 -3.05 -25.81
C THR A 413 11.48 -1.69 -26.29
N PHE A 414 11.24 -0.65 -25.50
CA PHE A 414 11.61 0.72 -25.79
C PHE A 414 12.66 1.19 -24.79
N TYR A 415 13.67 1.86 -25.30
CA TYR A 415 14.87 2.25 -24.56
C TYR A 415 14.95 3.76 -24.46
N PHE A 416 15.36 4.23 -23.29
CA PHE A 416 15.51 5.63 -22.95
C PHE A 416 16.80 5.84 -22.16
N TRP A 417 17.39 7.03 -22.27
CA TRP A 417 18.53 7.45 -21.48
C TRP A 417 18.08 8.43 -20.40
N ASP A 418 18.35 8.12 -19.13
CA ASP A 418 18.13 9.04 -18.02
C ASP A 418 19.31 10.01 -17.91
N ILE A 419 19.04 11.29 -18.20
CA ILE A 419 20.06 12.34 -18.20
C ILE A 419 20.66 12.55 -16.80
N LYS A 420 19.83 12.48 -15.75
CA LYS A 420 20.23 12.80 -14.37
C LYS A 420 21.01 11.65 -13.75
N GLN A 421 20.55 10.42 -13.98
CA GLN A 421 21.13 9.23 -13.35
C GLN A 421 22.20 8.56 -14.23
N GLN A 422 22.38 9.01 -15.48
CA GLN A 422 23.36 8.48 -16.44
C GLN A 422 23.24 6.95 -16.59
N GLN A 423 22.00 6.47 -16.72
CA GLN A 423 21.70 5.06 -16.92
C GLN A 423 20.59 4.88 -17.95
N TYR A 424 20.58 3.72 -18.58
CA TYR A 424 19.48 3.38 -19.48
C TYR A 424 18.24 2.97 -18.68
N GLN A 425 17.09 3.25 -19.25
CA GLN A 425 15.78 2.86 -18.77
C GLN A 425 15.04 2.15 -19.89
N GLU A 426 14.29 1.10 -19.56
CA GLU A 426 13.51 0.37 -20.56
C GLU A 426 12.08 0.14 -20.12
N THR A 427 11.19 0.03 -21.10
CA THR A 427 9.82 -0.41 -20.88
C THR A 427 9.41 -1.38 -21.98
N THR A 428 8.67 -2.43 -21.60
CA THR A 428 8.28 -3.50 -22.52
C THR A 428 6.77 -3.63 -22.61
N LEU A 429 6.27 -3.70 -23.85
CA LEU A 429 4.92 -4.15 -24.18
C LEU A 429 5.03 -5.57 -24.75
N ALA A 430 4.46 -6.56 -24.07
CA ALA A 430 4.52 -7.95 -24.51
C ALA A 430 3.18 -8.67 -24.33
N ARG A 431 2.90 -9.63 -25.20
CA ARG A 431 1.76 -10.56 -25.11
C ARG A 431 2.19 -11.97 -25.46
N SER A 432 1.57 -12.95 -24.79
CA SER A 432 1.80 -14.37 -25.05
C SER A 432 1.09 -14.87 -26.31
N ASP A 433 0.04 -14.18 -26.75
CA ASP A 433 -0.83 -14.64 -27.84
C ASP A 433 -0.38 -14.08 -29.18
N LYS A 434 0.13 -14.98 -30.03
CA LYS A 434 0.60 -14.69 -31.38
C LYS A 434 -0.55 -14.47 -32.38
N ASN A 435 -1.76 -14.91 -32.05
CA ASN A 435 -2.91 -14.84 -32.96
C ASN A 435 -3.68 -13.51 -32.84
N ASN A 436 -3.21 -12.60 -31.99
CA ASN A 436 -3.82 -11.29 -31.86
C ASN A 436 -3.42 -10.39 -33.04
N ILE A 437 -4.27 -10.31 -34.06
CA ILE A 437 -4.08 -9.47 -35.25
C ILE A 437 -3.82 -8.00 -34.87
N ASN A 438 -4.39 -7.55 -33.75
CA ASN A 438 -4.26 -6.18 -33.25
C ASN A 438 -2.98 -5.96 -32.41
N PHE A 439 -2.13 -6.97 -32.22
CA PHE A 439 -0.85 -6.85 -31.52
C PHE A 439 0.32 -7.16 -32.46
N ASN A 440 0.57 -6.23 -33.38
CA ASN A 440 1.65 -6.31 -34.36
C ASN A 440 2.57 -5.08 -34.27
N ARG A 441 3.72 -5.16 -34.96
CA ARG A 441 4.76 -4.11 -34.98
C ARG A 441 4.21 -2.72 -35.31
N VAL A 442 3.33 -2.63 -36.32
CA VAL A 442 2.77 -1.35 -36.80
C VAL A 442 1.79 -0.77 -35.77
N THR A 443 0.89 -1.60 -35.26
CA THR A 443 -0.10 -1.18 -34.26
C THR A 443 0.57 -0.74 -32.96
N ILE A 444 1.59 -1.47 -32.51
CA ILE A 444 2.34 -1.09 -31.30
C ILE A 444 3.03 0.25 -31.48
N TRP A 445 3.72 0.45 -32.60
CA TRP A 445 4.47 1.68 -32.86
C TRP A 445 3.55 2.91 -32.95
N ASN A 446 2.42 2.80 -33.67
CA ASN A 446 1.60 3.94 -34.04
C ASN A 446 0.39 4.19 -33.11
N SER A 447 -0.10 3.18 -32.39
CA SER A 447 -1.42 3.26 -31.75
C SER A 447 -1.51 2.74 -30.32
N MET A 448 -0.58 1.87 -29.90
CA MET A 448 -0.58 1.46 -28.49
C MET A 448 -0.06 2.59 -27.60
N SER A 449 -0.65 2.74 -26.43
CA SER A 449 -0.27 3.77 -25.47
C SER A 449 0.79 3.24 -24.50
N ILE A 450 1.90 3.98 -24.39
CA ILE A 450 2.87 3.93 -23.30
C ILE A 450 2.83 5.29 -22.62
N TRP A 451 2.57 5.31 -21.31
CA TRP A 451 2.49 6.57 -20.53
C TRP A 451 1.54 7.63 -21.12
N GLN A 452 0.39 7.17 -21.65
CA GLN A 452 -0.64 7.98 -22.32
C GLN A 452 -0.22 8.58 -23.68
N THR A 453 0.89 8.13 -24.26
CA THR A 453 1.39 8.58 -25.56
C THR A 453 1.77 7.39 -26.43
N SER A 454 1.76 7.53 -27.75
CA SER A 454 2.21 6.48 -28.67
C SER A 454 3.74 6.42 -28.78
N PRO A 455 4.34 5.23 -28.98
CA PRO A 455 5.78 5.08 -29.11
C PRO A 455 6.41 5.94 -30.20
N ASP A 456 5.76 6.09 -31.36
CA ASP A 456 6.27 6.94 -32.45
C ASP A 456 6.52 8.39 -31.98
N ARG A 457 5.65 8.93 -31.13
CA ARG A 457 5.78 10.29 -30.57
C ARG A 457 6.81 10.36 -29.46
N LEU A 458 6.84 9.34 -28.60
CA LEU A 458 7.84 9.24 -27.53
C LEU A 458 9.26 9.18 -28.10
N MET A 459 9.43 8.56 -29.27
CA MET A 459 10.75 8.37 -29.88
C MET A 459 11.29 9.60 -30.63
N GLN A 460 10.48 10.66 -30.80
CA GLN A 460 10.87 11.87 -31.52
C GLN A 460 11.34 13.01 -30.61
N LYS A 461 11.00 12.97 -29.32
CA LYS A 461 11.14 14.10 -28.40
C LYS A 461 11.72 13.66 -27.06
N ALA A 462 12.40 14.58 -26.37
CA ALA A 462 12.75 14.36 -24.98
C ALA A 462 11.46 14.30 -24.15
N ILE A 463 11.47 13.51 -23.08
CA ILE A 463 10.30 13.21 -22.27
C ILE A 463 10.60 13.51 -20.81
N THR A 464 9.69 14.19 -20.14
CA THR A 464 9.65 14.17 -18.67
C THR A 464 8.58 13.19 -18.22
N LEU A 465 9.02 12.10 -17.59
CA LEU A 465 8.15 11.03 -17.09
C LEU A 465 7.76 11.33 -15.64
N HIS A 466 6.47 11.57 -15.42
CA HIS A 466 5.91 11.85 -14.11
C HIS A 466 5.45 10.56 -13.40
N ARG A 467 5.73 10.51 -12.10
CA ARG A 467 5.40 9.38 -11.22
C ARG A 467 5.85 8.04 -11.82
N PRO A 468 7.13 7.91 -12.18
CA PRO A 468 7.65 6.69 -12.79
C PRO A 468 7.41 5.51 -11.85
N ARG A 469 6.96 4.40 -12.43
CA ARG A 469 6.75 3.14 -11.74
C ARG A 469 7.90 2.22 -12.11
N ILE A 470 8.87 2.07 -11.22
CA ILE A 470 10.12 1.35 -11.47
C ILE A 470 10.04 -0.03 -10.81
N SER A 471 10.36 -1.07 -11.57
CA SER A 471 10.48 -2.42 -11.05
C SER A 471 11.78 -2.57 -10.26
N GLN A 472 11.91 -3.63 -9.47
CA GLN A 472 13.17 -3.89 -8.75
C GLN A 472 14.37 -4.14 -9.67
N ASN A 473 14.12 -4.51 -10.92
CA ASN A 473 15.17 -4.74 -11.93
C ASN A 473 15.50 -3.46 -12.70
N GLY A 474 14.93 -2.30 -12.34
CA GLY A 474 15.12 -1.03 -13.04
C GLY A 474 14.16 -0.82 -14.22
N GLU A 475 13.42 -1.82 -14.67
CA GLU A 475 12.45 -1.66 -15.78
C GLU A 475 11.29 -0.72 -15.39
N LEU A 476 10.92 0.21 -16.29
CA LEU A 476 9.77 1.09 -16.16
C LEU A 476 8.47 0.37 -16.57
N ALA A 477 7.42 0.50 -15.76
CA ALA A 477 6.10 0.05 -16.13
C ALA A 477 5.58 0.83 -17.33
N SER A 478 4.99 0.15 -18.31
CA SER A 478 4.42 0.78 -19.50
C SER A 478 3.13 1.58 -19.24
N SER A 479 2.50 1.39 -18.07
CA SER A 479 1.24 2.01 -17.69
C SER A 479 1.25 2.59 -16.26
N GLY A 480 0.36 3.56 -16.02
CA GLY A 480 0.18 4.21 -14.72
C GLY A 480 1.10 5.40 -14.45
N SER A 481 2.01 5.72 -15.37
CA SER A 481 2.78 6.97 -15.40
C SER A 481 2.32 7.85 -16.56
N THR A 482 2.68 9.13 -16.53
CA THR A 482 2.35 10.10 -17.59
C THR A 482 3.62 10.75 -18.14
N ALA A 483 3.71 10.80 -19.46
CA ALA A 483 4.83 11.41 -20.16
C ALA A 483 4.46 12.79 -20.70
N THR A 484 5.27 13.80 -20.41
CA THR A 484 5.19 15.13 -21.03
C THR A 484 6.25 15.24 -22.12
N LEU A 485 5.84 15.47 -23.36
CA LEU A 485 6.75 15.65 -24.49
C LEU A 485 7.34 17.06 -24.47
N GLN A 486 8.66 17.15 -24.52
CA GLN A 486 9.36 18.43 -24.63
C GLN A 486 9.34 18.95 -26.08
N GLN A 487 9.79 20.18 -26.28
CA GLN A 487 9.85 20.77 -27.63
C GLN A 487 10.90 20.08 -28.52
N ASN A 488 12.05 19.73 -27.94
CA ASN A 488 13.20 19.20 -28.65
C ASN A 488 13.53 17.76 -28.22
N GLY A 489 14.16 16.98 -29.11
CA GLY A 489 14.65 15.64 -28.86
C GLY A 489 16.15 15.62 -28.53
N TRP A 490 16.88 14.69 -29.14
CA TRP A 490 18.34 14.78 -29.18
C TRP A 490 18.77 16.09 -29.83
N ASN A 491 19.70 16.77 -29.19
CA ASN A 491 20.45 17.88 -29.78
C ASN A 491 21.95 17.56 -29.69
N ASP A 492 22.77 18.32 -30.41
CA ASP A 492 24.22 18.07 -30.47
C ASP A 492 24.87 18.12 -29.09
N GLU A 493 24.41 19.03 -28.23
CA GLU A 493 24.93 19.16 -26.85
C GLU A 493 24.65 17.91 -26.00
N ASN A 494 23.42 17.40 -26.05
CA ASN A 494 22.99 16.18 -25.35
C ASN A 494 23.78 14.98 -25.85
N TYR A 495 23.96 14.87 -27.17
CA TYR A 495 24.74 13.77 -27.76
C TYR A 495 26.22 13.86 -27.38
N LEU A 496 26.84 15.04 -27.42
CA LEU A 496 28.23 15.22 -27.01
C LEU A 496 28.46 14.88 -25.54
N LYS A 497 27.55 15.30 -24.65
CA LYS A 497 27.58 14.94 -23.22
C LYS A 497 27.45 13.43 -23.03
N PHE A 498 26.49 12.80 -23.69
CA PHE A 498 26.30 11.35 -23.67
C PHE A 498 27.53 10.59 -24.18
N LYS A 499 28.10 11.03 -25.31
CA LYS A 499 29.28 10.42 -25.93
C LYS A 499 30.54 10.55 -25.08
N ALA A 500 30.66 11.62 -24.30
CA ALA A 500 31.79 11.84 -23.41
C ALA A 500 31.77 10.90 -22.18
N THR A 501 30.58 10.51 -21.70
CA THR A 501 30.42 9.73 -20.47
C THR A 501 30.12 8.25 -20.71
N THR A 502 29.59 7.87 -21.86
CA THR A 502 29.03 6.53 -22.07
C THR A 502 29.32 5.99 -23.47
N GLY A 503 29.76 4.74 -23.56
CA GLY A 503 29.94 4.01 -24.83
C GLY A 503 31.35 3.98 -25.40
N PHE A 504 31.52 3.15 -26.43
CA PHE A 504 32.78 2.90 -27.11
C PHE A 504 32.85 3.67 -28.43
N GLN A 505 34.04 4.12 -28.80
CA GLN A 505 34.22 4.95 -30.00
C GLN A 505 34.16 4.15 -31.31
N ASN A 506 34.45 2.85 -31.26
CA ASN A 506 34.46 1.98 -32.42
C ASN A 506 34.42 0.49 -32.02
N TRP A 507 34.21 -0.38 -33.01
CA TRP A 507 34.20 -1.83 -32.83
C TRP A 507 35.51 -2.41 -32.29
N PRO A 508 36.71 -1.99 -32.76
CA PRO A 508 37.98 -2.50 -32.21
C PRO A 508 38.16 -2.26 -30.71
N VAL A 509 37.81 -1.07 -30.20
CA VAL A 509 37.92 -0.75 -28.76
C VAL A 509 36.94 -1.60 -27.95
N LEU A 510 35.70 -1.75 -28.44
CA LEU A 510 34.73 -2.66 -27.81
C LEU A 510 35.24 -4.10 -27.79
N ASN A 511 35.78 -4.59 -28.91
CA ASN A 511 36.31 -5.95 -29.00
C ASN A 511 37.48 -6.17 -28.03
N GLY A 512 38.42 -5.22 -27.94
CA GLY A 512 39.51 -5.29 -26.97
C GLY A 512 39.02 -5.25 -25.52
N TYR A 513 37.98 -4.48 -25.24
CA TYR A 513 37.34 -4.48 -23.91
C TYR A 513 36.70 -5.83 -23.60
N LEU A 514 35.90 -6.40 -24.52
CA LEU A 514 35.25 -7.70 -24.33
C LEU A 514 36.24 -8.86 -24.17
N GLN A 515 37.39 -8.81 -24.87
CA GLN A 515 38.43 -9.84 -24.76
C GLN A 515 39.19 -9.80 -23.42
N ASN A 516 39.34 -8.62 -22.83
CA ASN A 516 40.05 -8.42 -21.58
C ASN A 516 39.14 -8.44 -20.35
N SER A 517 37.83 -8.42 -20.55
CA SER A 517 36.85 -8.50 -19.48
C SER A 517 36.69 -9.95 -19.05
N HIS A 518 36.82 -10.22 -17.75
CA HIS A 518 36.50 -11.54 -17.22
C HIS A 518 35.00 -11.79 -17.34
N LEU A 519 34.59 -13.02 -17.71
CA LEU A 519 33.20 -13.47 -17.88
C LEU A 519 32.31 -13.30 -16.63
N ASP A 520 32.91 -12.94 -15.49
CA ASP A 520 32.24 -12.68 -14.21
C ASP A 520 31.65 -11.26 -14.12
N ASP A 521 32.06 -10.34 -15.00
CA ASP A 521 31.44 -9.02 -15.08
C ASP A 521 30.09 -9.10 -15.78
N VAL A 522 29.14 -8.31 -15.27
CA VAL A 522 27.71 -8.22 -15.58
C VAL A 522 27.39 -7.89 -17.05
N LEU A 523 28.39 -7.90 -17.93
CA LEU A 523 28.41 -7.48 -19.33
C LEU A 523 27.26 -7.99 -20.19
N PHE A 524 26.81 -9.23 -20.00
CA PHE A 524 25.72 -9.79 -20.80
C PHE A 524 24.33 -9.28 -20.41
N ASN A 525 24.20 -8.56 -19.30
CA ASN A 525 22.98 -7.87 -18.88
C ASN A 525 23.08 -6.34 -18.99
N GLU A 526 24.18 -5.81 -19.53
CA GLU A 526 24.41 -4.37 -19.68
C GLU A 526 24.22 -3.92 -21.13
N VAL A 527 23.61 -2.75 -21.30
CA VAL A 527 23.45 -2.13 -22.62
C VAL A 527 24.77 -1.45 -23.00
N VAL A 528 25.39 -1.94 -24.06
CA VAL A 528 26.62 -1.37 -24.62
C VAL A 528 26.29 -0.39 -25.73
N PHE A 529 26.91 0.79 -25.67
CA PHE A 529 26.78 1.82 -26.70
C PHE A 529 28.03 1.88 -27.56
N VAL A 530 27.85 1.95 -28.89
CA VAL A 530 28.94 2.18 -29.85
C VAL A 530 28.62 3.42 -30.66
N HIS A 531 29.53 4.38 -30.65
CA HIS A 531 29.37 5.65 -31.37
C HIS A 531 29.76 5.49 -32.82
N ILE A 532 28.79 5.69 -33.71
CA ILE A 532 29.01 5.63 -35.15
C ILE A 532 29.65 6.96 -35.59
N GLN A 533 30.88 6.90 -36.12
CA GLN A 533 31.55 8.07 -36.69
C GLN A 533 31.10 8.33 -38.13
N ASN A 534 31.04 7.27 -38.94
CA ASN A 534 30.62 7.30 -40.34
C ASN A 534 29.59 6.19 -40.57
N ASN A 535 28.57 6.47 -41.37
CA ASN A 535 27.60 5.48 -41.81
C ASN A 535 27.52 5.49 -43.34
N ASP A 536 27.70 4.33 -43.96
CA ASP A 536 27.49 4.18 -45.39
C ASP A 536 25.99 4.06 -45.68
N LYS A 537 25.56 4.47 -46.88
CA LYS A 537 24.17 4.23 -47.27
C LYS A 537 23.92 2.72 -47.33
N PRO A 538 22.83 2.22 -46.73
CA PRO A 538 22.52 0.79 -46.78
C PRO A 538 22.41 0.36 -48.25
N TYR A 539 23.22 -0.62 -48.63
CA TYR A 539 23.18 -1.27 -49.94
C TYR A 539 22.54 -2.64 -49.77
N PHE A 540 21.53 -2.92 -50.60
CA PHE A 540 20.88 -4.22 -50.64
C PHE A 540 21.69 -5.14 -51.54
N ASP A 541 22.41 -6.10 -50.94
CA ASP A 541 23.16 -7.10 -51.67
C ASP A 541 22.24 -8.25 -52.08
N GLU A 542 21.69 -8.16 -53.29
CA GLU A 542 20.77 -9.15 -53.88
C GLU A 542 21.38 -10.55 -54.02
N ILE A 543 22.72 -10.67 -53.96
CA ILE A 543 23.44 -11.93 -54.24
C ILE A 543 23.70 -12.74 -52.96
N ARG A 544 23.77 -12.09 -51.80
CA ARG A 544 24.11 -12.73 -50.50
C ARG A 544 22.93 -13.09 -49.61
N GLN A 545 21.70 -12.96 -50.10
CA GLN A 545 20.50 -13.51 -49.43
C GLN A 545 20.30 -14.97 -49.79
#